data_AF-A0A0S3STP7-F1
#
_entry.id   AF-A0A0S3STP7-F1
#
_cell.length_a   1.000
_cell.length_b   1.000
_cell.length_c   1.000
_cell.angle_alpha   90.00
_cell.angle_beta   90.00
_cell.angle_gamma   90.00
#
_symmetry.space_group_name_H-M   'P 1'
#
loop_
_entity.id
_entity.type
_entity.pdbx_description
1 polymer ?
#
loop_
_entity_poly.entity_id
_entity_poly.type
_entity_poly.pdbx_seq_one_letter_code
_entity_poly.pdbx_strand_id
1 'polypeptide(L)'
;MDLSDETVTPTSFKDEKESLKNDSAIGNNAYKDVTNYKTSDLQPVPSYSSGKGLPYAPEGWPNAGDVWGWRVAARTAKGGYFTDRYLIPPASLRKGSRRLEFSSKTAVSRYLHSNFPDMRTEAFFALFTWLIPSAEQTPTKETVQDDDTGTLRKSKRKIESSGGLTKNSGGPTKSSGRQSKKRFALVPVGSLVTPLQVANFDSYLDNLEDMLDIPLTETTASDHPTNADIESIESCKKKLSSLLALDFPSLASSNDVAEVAILASQIREDPNLTVDQLFKLKLVEQVPLAGEAFLEAKESIEEVDKVMAELMAKKLRIPSLKKKYNDLKEKLSEREAEMDISALSITEIDDQIRQLEAKRKRISGALETMQKDKDKISSELSNVTDSISTLVHEIQYGISQKSKWDLKKANNVRRVAEIQEKFLTLRGLTF
;
A
#
# COMPACT_ATOMS: atom_id res chain seq x y z
N MET A 1 -46.34 35.75 60.75
CA MET A 1 -47.24 35.19 59.72
C MET A 1 -46.35 34.98 58.51
N ASP A 2 -45.57 33.89 58.52
CA ASP A 2 -45.98 32.53 58.09
C ASP A 2 -46.18 32.50 56.57
N LEU A 3 -45.68 31.53 55.81
CA LEU A 3 -44.82 30.38 56.05
C LEU A 3 -44.35 29.91 54.66
N SER A 4 -43.28 29.15 54.67
CA SER A 4 -42.40 28.72 53.60
C SER A 4 -42.91 27.53 52.75
N ASP A 5 -42.08 27.20 51.76
CA ASP A 5 -41.76 25.85 51.24
C ASP A 5 -42.75 25.12 50.32
N GLU A 6 -42.31 24.90 49.08
CA GLU A 6 -42.51 23.63 48.39
C GLU A 6 -41.15 23.06 47.96
N THR A 7 -40.66 22.14 48.79
CA THR A 7 -39.61 21.19 48.44
C THR A 7 -40.24 19.89 47.93
N VAL A 8 -39.91 19.50 46.70
CA VAL A 8 -40.27 18.19 46.14
C VAL A 8 -39.22 17.17 46.56
N THR A 9 -39.65 16.11 47.26
CA THR A 9 -38.84 14.95 47.63
C THR A 9 -38.93 13.80 46.60
N PRO A 10 -37.92 12.90 46.57
CA PRO A 10 -37.73 11.88 45.53
C PRO A 10 -38.06 10.46 46.02
N THR A 11 -38.51 9.60 45.10
CA THR A 11 -38.74 8.14 45.31
C THR A 11 -38.80 7.50 43.91
N SER A 12 -38.35 6.30 43.56
CA SER A 12 -37.48 5.24 44.08
C SER A 12 -37.37 4.22 42.93
N PHE A 13 -36.25 3.53 42.82
CA PHE A 13 -36.05 2.40 41.90
C PHE A 13 -36.77 1.11 42.33
N LYS A 14 -37.02 0.25 41.33
CA LYS A 14 -37.32 -1.22 41.27
C LYS A 14 -38.64 -1.48 40.52
N ASP A 15 -38.84 -2.53 39.75
CA ASP A 15 -38.04 -3.59 39.12
C ASP A 15 -39.06 -4.27 38.20
N GLU A 16 -38.87 -4.36 36.88
CA GLU A 16 -39.54 -5.39 36.09
C GLU A 16 -38.55 -6.02 35.12
N LYS A 17 -38.25 -7.28 35.41
CA LYS A 17 -37.61 -8.21 34.49
C LYS A 17 -38.62 -8.60 33.43
N GLU A 18 -38.23 -8.49 32.16
CA GLU A 18 -38.67 -9.47 31.18
C GLU A 18 -37.54 -9.81 30.20
N SER A 19 -37.38 -11.11 30.01
CA SER A 19 -36.38 -11.79 29.20
C SER A 19 -36.53 -11.46 27.72
N LEU A 20 -35.42 -11.37 26.98
CA LEU A 20 -35.34 -11.93 25.63
C LEU A 20 -33.87 -12.21 25.25
N LYS A 21 -33.67 -13.48 24.94
CA LYS A 21 -32.65 -14.10 24.09
C LYS A 21 -32.33 -13.23 22.87
N ASN A 22 -31.06 -13.07 22.48
CA ASN A 22 -30.61 -13.06 21.09
C ASN A 22 -29.08 -12.93 20.96
N ASP A 23 -28.62 -13.54 19.88
CA ASP A 23 -27.27 -13.98 19.56
C ASP A 23 -26.32 -12.86 19.09
N SER A 24 -25.03 -13.22 19.10
CA SER A 24 -23.89 -12.63 18.37
C SER A 24 -24.19 -11.61 17.27
N ALA A 25 -23.65 -10.40 17.46
CA ALA A 25 -22.85 -9.70 16.45
C ALA A 25 -22.12 -8.53 17.15
N ILE A 26 -20.86 -8.74 17.54
CA ILE A 26 -19.99 -7.64 17.98
C ILE A 26 -19.68 -6.79 16.75
N GLY A 27 -20.31 -5.62 16.71
CA GLY A 27 -20.17 -4.64 15.65
C GLY A 27 -18.73 -4.14 15.54
N ASN A 28 -18.17 -4.36 14.36
CA ASN A 28 -17.07 -3.60 13.81
C ASN A 28 -17.42 -2.11 13.86
N ASN A 29 -16.72 -1.30 14.67
CA ASN A 29 -16.57 0.15 14.47
C ASN A 29 -15.57 0.74 15.48
N ALA A 30 -14.27 0.49 15.24
CA ALA A 30 -13.18 1.28 15.81
C ALA A 30 -11.95 1.28 14.87
N TYR A 31 -12.19 1.51 13.57
CA TYR A 31 -11.12 1.76 12.60
C TYR A 31 -11.37 3.12 11.94
N LYS A 32 -11.32 4.18 12.73
CA LYS A 32 -11.15 5.53 12.21
C LYS A 32 -10.04 6.21 12.99
N ASP A 33 -9.15 6.84 12.21
CA ASP A 33 -8.24 7.91 12.63
C ASP A 33 -6.78 7.57 13.00
N VAL A 34 -6.08 6.74 12.21
CA VAL A 34 -4.61 6.60 12.32
C VAL A 34 -3.86 6.83 10.98
N THR A 35 -4.54 6.89 9.84
CA THR A 35 -3.86 6.93 8.53
C THR A 35 -3.46 8.33 8.03
N ASN A 36 -3.70 9.41 8.78
CA ASN A 36 -3.45 10.79 8.33
C ASN A 36 -2.10 11.40 8.74
N TYR A 37 -1.14 10.60 9.18
CA TYR A 37 0.24 11.04 9.44
C TYR A 37 1.20 10.44 8.41
N LYS A 38 0.96 10.72 7.12
CA LYS A 38 1.88 10.32 6.05
C LYS A 38 3.18 11.14 6.12
N THR A 39 4.23 10.47 6.60
CA THR A 39 5.64 10.53 6.17
C THR A 39 6.45 11.82 6.29
N SER A 40 5.91 12.95 6.76
CA SER A 40 6.69 14.20 6.82
C SER A 40 7.35 14.51 8.18
N ASP A 41 6.93 13.87 9.27
CA ASP A 41 7.39 14.17 10.64
C ASP A 41 7.94 12.94 11.41
N LEU A 42 8.58 11.99 10.73
CA LEU A 42 9.24 10.88 11.43
C LEU A 42 10.51 11.39 12.11
N GLN A 43 10.48 11.51 13.44
CA GLN A 43 11.61 11.97 14.24
C GLN A 43 12.77 10.95 14.21
N PRO A 44 13.96 11.31 13.68
CA PRO A 44 15.12 10.44 13.71
C PRO A 44 15.52 10.06 15.14
N VAL A 45 15.91 8.81 15.36
CA VAL A 45 16.29 8.30 16.68
C VAL A 45 17.75 7.86 16.73
N PRO A 46 18.45 8.00 17.87
CA PRO A 46 19.83 7.55 18.01
C PRO A 46 19.92 6.01 18.10
N SER A 47 21.11 5.47 17.84
CA SER A 47 21.41 4.04 17.99
C SER A 47 21.09 3.54 19.41
N TYR A 48 20.68 2.27 19.53
CA TYR A 48 20.29 1.63 20.81
C TYR A 48 19.05 2.22 21.49
N SER A 49 18.29 3.06 20.80
CA SER A 49 17.04 3.59 21.31
C SER A 49 15.94 2.53 21.39
N SER A 50 15.04 2.73 22.35
CA SER A 50 13.81 1.96 22.46
C SER A 50 12.66 2.88 22.83
N GLY A 51 11.46 2.54 22.39
CA GLY A 51 10.24 3.25 22.72
C GLY A 51 9.03 2.34 22.68
N LYS A 52 7.87 2.95 22.84
CA LYS A 52 6.58 2.28 22.81
C LYS A 52 5.63 3.08 21.93
N GLY A 53 4.74 2.37 21.25
CA GLY A 53 3.65 2.96 20.50
C GLY A 53 4.07 3.71 19.24
N LEU A 54 3.15 4.55 18.78
CA LEU A 54 3.27 5.30 17.53
C LEU A 54 4.44 6.30 17.57
N PRO A 55 5.03 6.64 16.42
CA PRO A 55 4.72 6.14 15.08
C PRO A 55 5.38 4.79 14.73
N TYR A 56 6.22 4.23 15.61
CA TYR A 56 7.13 3.12 15.27
C TYR A 56 6.70 1.72 15.76
N ALA A 57 5.60 1.65 16.51
CA ALA A 57 4.95 0.40 16.91
C ALA A 57 3.43 0.64 17.04
N PRO A 58 2.60 -0.41 16.90
CA PRO A 58 1.15 -0.25 16.98
C PRO A 58 0.66 -0.02 18.42
N GLU A 59 -0.47 0.67 18.54
CA GLU A 59 -1.20 0.91 19.79
C GLU A 59 -2.65 0.42 19.67
N GLY A 60 -3.25 0.02 20.80
CA GLY A 60 -4.63 -0.43 20.87
C GLY A 60 -4.90 -1.79 20.20
N TRP A 61 -3.85 -2.55 19.89
CA TRP A 61 -3.97 -3.86 19.23
C TRP A 61 -3.15 -4.94 19.95
N PRO A 62 -3.67 -6.18 20.11
CA PRO A 62 -5.00 -6.66 19.71
C PRO A 62 -6.14 -6.23 20.62
N ASN A 63 -5.85 -5.85 21.87
CA ASN A 63 -6.86 -5.35 22.80
C ASN A 63 -6.72 -3.84 22.99
N ALA A 64 -7.84 -3.17 23.31
CA ALA A 64 -7.80 -1.77 23.72
C ALA A 64 -6.85 -1.59 24.93
N GLY A 65 -5.90 -0.65 24.80
CA GLY A 65 -4.87 -0.40 25.82
C GLY A 65 -3.56 -1.20 25.63
N ASP A 66 -3.48 -2.13 24.68
CA ASP A 66 -2.23 -2.80 24.34
C ASP A 66 -1.27 -1.84 23.61
N VAL A 67 -0.05 -1.68 24.13
CA VAL A 67 0.98 -0.83 23.52
C VAL A 67 2.21 -1.67 23.18
N TRP A 68 2.53 -1.74 21.89
CA TRP A 68 3.71 -2.44 21.41
C TRP A 68 4.98 -1.62 21.62
N GLY A 69 6.09 -2.29 21.86
CA GLY A 69 7.41 -1.69 21.93
C GLY A 69 8.16 -1.75 20.60
N TRP A 70 9.08 -0.83 20.41
CA TRP A 70 10.08 -0.89 19.37
C TRP A 70 11.47 -0.65 19.97
N ARG A 71 12.50 -1.25 19.37
CA ARG A 71 13.90 -0.95 19.67
C ARG A 71 14.74 -1.03 18.42
N VAL A 72 15.83 -0.28 18.38
CA VAL A 72 16.83 -0.31 17.32
C VAL A 72 18.19 -0.69 17.89
N ALA A 73 19.02 -1.38 17.10
CA ALA A 73 20.44 -1.57 17.40
C ALA A 73 21.31 -0.66 16.52
N ALA A 74 22.62 -0.89 16.45
CA ALA A 74 23.56 0.02 15.80
C ALA A 74 23.52 0.02 14.26
N ARG A 75 23.04 -1.05 13.61
CA ARG A 75 23.19 -1.18 12.14
C ARG A 75 22.13 -0.38 11.38
N THR A 76 22.59 0.53 10.53
CA THR A 76 21.78 1.31 9.59
C THR A 76 22.06 0.91 8.13
N ALA A 77 21.04 1.00 7.29
CA ALA A 77 21.15 0.87 5.84
C ALA A 77 21.60 2.20 5.21
N LYS A 78 22.11 2.16 3.96
CA LYS A 78 22.54 3.34 3.21
C LYS A 78 21.46 4.43 3.09
N GLY A 79 20.18 4.06 3.21
CA GLY A 79 19.05 4.99 3.17
C GLY A 79 18.79 5.75 4.49
N GLY A 80 19.62 5.59 5.52
CA GLY A 80 19.45 6.29 6.80
C GLY A 80 18.40 5.69 7.74
N TYR A 81 18.02 4.42 7.54
CA TYR A 81 17.07 3.69 8.40
C TYR A 81 17.76 2.53 9.12
N PHE A 82 17.28 2.17 10.31
CA PHE A 82 17.79 1.01 11.05
C PHE A 82 17.38 -0.31 10.39
N THR A 83 18.36 -1.17 10.12
CA THR A 83 18.12 -2.56 9.68
C THR A 83 17.79 -3.46 10.86
N ASP A 84 18.49 -3.23 11.98
CA ASP A 84 18.28 -3.98 13.23
C ASP A 84 17.19 -3.35 14.07
N ARG A 85 15.96 -3.37 13.56
CA ARG A 85 14.79 -2.94 14.32
C ARG A 85 14.00 -4.14 14.84
N TYR A 86 13.54 -4.05 16.09
CA TYR A 86 12.82 -5.12 16.77
C TYR A 86 11.48 -4.65 17.30
N LEU A 87 10.44 -5.47 17.11
CA LEU A 87 9.09 -5.19 17.56
C LEU A 87 8.84 -6.06 18.78
N ILE A 88 8.31 -5.44 19.82
CA ILE A 88 8.18 -6.07 21.12
C ILE A 88 6.68 -6.12 21.45
N PRO A 89 6.05 -7.30 21.51
CA PRO A 89 4.63 -7.43 21.81
C PRO A 89 4.29 -6.92 23.22
N PRO A 90 3.05 -6.47 23.46
CA PRO A 90 2.56 -6.08 24.78
C PRO A 90 2.53 -7.26 25.75
N ALA A 91 2.43 -6.96 27.06
CA ALA A 91 2.46 -7.99 28.10
C ALA A 91 1.33 -9.03 27.97
N SER A 92 0.15 -8.60 27.47
CA SER A 92 -1.00 -9.46 27.17
C SER A 92 -0.67 -10.62 26.21
N LEU A 93 0.30 -10.42 25.31
CA LEU A 93 0.74 -11.39 24.32
C LEU A 93 1.98 -12.19 24.74
N ARG A 94 2.65 -11.79 25.83
CA ARG A 94 3.82 -12.50 26.37
C ARG A 94 3.39 -13.54 27.41
N LYS A 95 2.50 -14.46 27.03
CA LYS A 95 2.11 -15.59 27.91
C LYS A 95 3.29 -16.57 28.05
N GLY A 96 4.10 -16.37 29.08
CA GLY A 96 5.17 -17.31 29.52
C GLY A 96 6.55 -17.10 28.90
N SER A 97 6.69 -16.38 27.77
CA SER A 97 8.00 -16.09 27.18
C SER A 97 8.51 -14.71 27.59
N ARG A 98 9.63 -14.69 28.34
CA ARG A 98 10.25 -13.43 28.82
C ARG A 98 10.91 -12.60 27.71
N ARG A 99 11.08 -13.14 26.50
CA ARG A 99 11.86 -12.50 25.42
C ARG A 99 11.25 -12.69 24.02
N LEU A 100 9.93 -12.60 23.91
CA LEU A 100 9.31 -12.58 22.58
C LEU A 100 9.60 -11.23 21.92
N GLU A 101 10.38 -11.24 20.84
CA GLU A 101 10.73 -10.07 20.05
C GLU A 101 10.85 -10.43 18.58
N PHE A 102 10.45 -9.52 17.69
CA PHE A 102 10.43 -9.77 16.25
C PHE A 102 11.41 -8.85 15.53
N SER A 103 12.46 -9.43 14.96
CA SER A 103 13.51 -8.71 14.22
C SER A 103 13.20 -8.49 12.73
N SER A 104 12.16 -9.11 12.18
CA SER A 104 11.80 -8.99 10.76
C SER A 104 10.29 -8.98 10.53
N LYS A 105 9.85 -8.40 9.41
CA LYS A 105 8.43 -8.42 9.01
C LYS A 105 7.93 -9.85 8.86
N THR A 106 8.73 -10.74 8.30
CA THR A 106 8.40 -12.17 8.14
C THR A 106 8.19 -12.87 9.49
N ALA A 107 8.96 -12.52 10.52
CA ALA A 107 8.77 -13.08 11.87
C ALA A 107 7.45 -12.63 12.50
N VAL A 108 7.10 -11.34 12.35
CA VAL A 108 5.80 -10.80 12.76
C VAL A 108 4.67 -11.47 11.98
N SER A 109 4.81 -11.57 10.65
CA SER A 109 3.79 -12.16 9.77
C SER A 109 3.50 -13.60 10.16
N ARG A 110 4.53 -14.42 10.38
CA ARG A 110 4.34 -15.80 10.87
C ARG A 110 3.62 -15.84 12.22
N TYR A 111 3.99 -14.96 13.14
CA TYR A 111 3.33 -14.87 14.44
C TYR A 111 1.84 -14.49 14.33
N LEU A 112 1.52 -13.50 13.48
CA LEU A 112 0.15 -13.08 13.22
C LEU A 112 -0.68 -14.23 12.66
N HIS A 113 -0.22 -14.90 11.60
CA HIS A 113 -0.95 -16.03 11.02
C HIS A 113 -1.19 -17.18 12.01
N SER A 114 -0.26 -17.43 12.93
CA SER A 114 -0.40 -18.51 13.92
C SER A 114 -1.28 -18.16 15.12
N ASN A 115 -1.35 -16.89 15.54
CA ASN A 115 -2.04 -16.50 16.79
C ASN A 115 -3.30 -15.66 16.54
N PHE A 116 -3.40 -15.02 15.38
CA PHE A 116 -4.45 -14.09 14.99
C PHE A 116 -4.78 -14.28 13.50
N PRO A 117 -5.36 -15.43 13.11
CA PRO A 117 -5.63 -15.75 11.71
C PRO A 117 -6.57 -14.74 11.02
N ASP A 118 -7.41 -14.06 11.79
CA ASP A 118 -8.33 -13.02 11.29
C ASP A 118 -7.64 -11.69 10.97
N MET A 119 -6.40 -11.48 11.45
CA MET A 119 -5.65 -10.24 11.21
C MET A 119 -4.83 -10.36 9.92
N ARG A 120 -5.20 -9.56 8.91
CA ARG A 120 -4.39 -9.40 7.69
C ARG A 120 -3.06 -8.74 8.01
N THR A 121 -1.97 -9.30 7.49
CA THR A 121 -0.61 -8.83 7.76
C THR A 121 -0.41 -7.38 7.32
N GLU A 122 -0.98 -7.00 6.18
CA GLU A 122 -0.93 -5.65 5.62
C GLU A 122 -1.68 -4.65 6.51
N ALA A 123 -2.82 -5.06 7.05
CA ALA A 123 -3.61 -4.23 7.96
C ALA A 123 -2.85 -3.97 9.26
N PHE A 124 -2.16 -4.98 9.81
CA PHE A 124 -1.31 -4.79 10.99
C PHE A 124 -0.15 -3.82 10.72
N PHE A 125 0.56 -3.95 9.59
CA PHE A 125 1.64 -3.02 9.25
C PHE A 125 1.17 -1.63 8.85
N ALA A 126 -0.11 -1.45 8.53
CA ALA A 126 -0.70 -0.13 8.30
C ALA A 126 -0.95 0.65 9.61
N LEU A 127 -0.92 -0.02 10.77
CA LEU A 127 -1.12 0.62 12.07
C LEU A 127 0.05 1.51 12.49
N PHE A 128 1.24 1.34 11.92
CA PHE A 128 2.45 2.06 12.32
C PHE A 128 3.49 2.10 11.19
N THR A 129 4.54 2.91 11.33
CA THR A 129 5.67 2.94 10.40
C THR A 129 6.73 1.92 10.81
N TRP A 130 6.97 0.94 9.93
CA TRP A 130 8.00 -0.08 10.16
C TRP A 130 9.45 0.46 10.12
N LEU A 131 9.69 1.44 9.25
CA LEU A 131 11.01 2.04 9.05
C LEU A 131 11.28 3.11 10.12
N ILE A 132 12.41 2.98 10.81
CA ILE A 132 12.82 3.93 11.86
C ILE A 132 14.04 4.71 11.35
N PRO A 133 13.94 6.04 11.12
CA PRO A 133 15.06 6.85 10.65
C PRO A 133 16.13 7.01 11.73
N SER A 134 17.39 6.99 11.32
CA SER A 134 18.56 7.17 12.19
C SER A 134 18.91 8.65 12.33
N ALA A 135 19.22 9.08 13.55
CA ALA A 135 19.74 10.42 13.80
C ALA A 135 21.18 10.62 13.30
N GLU A 136 21.93 9.53 13.09
CA GLU A 136 23.34 9.57 12.67
C GLU A 136 23.50 9.67 11.15
N GLN A 137 22.45 9.35 10.38
CA GLN A 137 22.44 9.42 8.92
C GLN A 137 21.12 10.02 8.44
N THR A 138 21.13 11.26 7.97
CA THR A 138 19.95 11.93 7.40
C THR A 138 19.38 11.10 6.24
N PRO A 139 18.10 10.68 6.26
CA PRO A 139 17.52 9.90 5.18
C PRO A 139 17.59 10.68 3.86
N THR A 140 18.31 10.13 2.88
CA THR A 140 18.30 10.67 1.52
C THR A 140 16.97 10.27 0.89
N LYS A 141 16.19 11.27 0.48
CA LYS A 141 14.81 11.10 0.02
C LYS A 141 14.79 10.59 -1.42
N GLU A 142 15.03 9.30 -1.63
CA GLU A 142 14.82 8.63 -2.93
C GLU A 142 14.18 7.25 -2.76
N THR A 143 13.10 7.07 -3.53
CA THR A 143 12.46 5.87 -4.09
C THR A 143 12.40 4.59 -3.25
N VAL A 144 11.17 4.23 -2.85
CA VAL A 144 10.80 2.90 -2.38
C VAL A 144 11.08 1.89 -3.49
N GLN A 145 12.16 1.13 -3.36
CA GLN A 145 12.33 -0.15 -4.04
C GLN A 145 12.07 -1.26 -3.03
N ASP A 146 11.07 -2.06 -3.38
CA ASP A 146 10.76 -3.35 -2.81
C ASP A 146 11.87 -4.31 -3.29
N ASP A 147 12.62 -4.90 -2.36
CA ASP A 147 13.52 -6.02 -2.69
C ASP A 147 13.50 -7.03 -1.54
N ASP A 148 12.71 -8.07 -1.78
CA ASP A 148 12.81 -9.39 -1.20
C ASP A 148 14.04 -10.08 -1.80
N THR A 149 14.98 -10.53 -0.97
CA THR A 149 15.78 -11.75 -1.23
C THR A 149 16.62 -12.11 -0.01
N GLY A 150 16.52 -13.38 0.38
CA GLY A 150 17.21 -13.95 1.51
C GLY A 150 18.67 -14.35 1.25
N THR A 151 19.40 -14.40 2.36
CA THR A 151 20.45 -15.39 2.72
C THR A 151 21.76 -15.40 1.91
N LEU A 152 22.88 -14.99 2.54
CA LEU A 152 23.94 -15.95 2.90
C LEU A 152 24.93 -15.38 3.94
N ARG A 153 25.22 -16.21 4.95
CA ARG A 153 26.28 -16.03 5.94
C ARG A 153 27.66 -16.01 5.27
N LYS A 154 28.56 -15.12 5.72
CA LYS A 154 29.96 -15.50 6.02
C LYS A 154 30.64 -14.50 6.95
N SER A 155 31.14 -15.04 8.05
CA SER A 155 31.97 -14.41 9.06
C SER A 155 33.36 -14.06 8.52
N LYS A 156 33.92 -12.91 8.92
CA LYS A 156 35.36 -12.80 9.23
C LYS A 156 35.64 -11.63 10.18
N ARG A 157 36.25 -11.95 11.32
CA ARG A 157 36.84 -11.02 12.30
C ARG A 157 38.17 -10.46 11.77
N LYS A 158 38.56 -9.23 12.15
CA LYS A 158 39.89 -8.77 12.66
C LYS A 158 39.82 -7.23 12.90
N ILE A 159 39.73 -6.72 14.14
CA ILE A 159 40.79 -6.30 15.10
C ILE A 159 41.45 -4.94 14.75
N GLU A 160 41.38 -4.02 15.75
CA GLU A 160 42.24 -2.84 16.05
C GLU A 160 42.20 -1.61 15.11
N SER A 161 42.39 -0.35 15.53
CA SER A 161 42.64 0.32 16.82
C SER A 161 42.51 1.85 16.60
N SER A 162 42.33 2.58 17.70
CA SER A 162 42.76 3.96 17.97
C SER A 162 42.17 5.16 17.21
N GLY A 163 41.54 6.03 18.00
CA GLY A 163 42.10 7.37 18.25
C GLY A 163 41.42 8.55 17.56
N GLY A 164 41.01 9.54 18.36
CA GLY A 164 40.90 10.93 17.90
C GLY A 164 39.64 11.68 18.33
N LEU A 165 39.72 12.34 19.49
CA LEU A 165 38.91 13.50 19.82
C LEU A 165 39.07 14.58 18.74
N THR A 166 38.00 15.34 18.44
CA THR A 166 38.01 16.81 18.59
C THR A 166 36.60 17.39 18.48
N LYS A 167 36.34 18.31 19.41
CA LYS A 167 35.16 19.18 19.52
C LYS A 167 35.27 20.34 18.53
N ASN A 168 34.14 20.95 18.19
CA ASN A 168 33.88 22.41 18.09
C ASN A 168 32.64 22.63 17.18
N SER A 169 31.47 23.01 17.71
CA SER A 169 31.04 24.31 18.23
C SER A 169 30.53 25.27 17.14
N GLY A 170 29.24 25.60 17.21
CA GLY A 170 28.77 26.98 17.09
C GLY A 170 28.02 27.40 15.82
N GLY A 171 26.75 27.76 15.99
CA GLY A 171 26.21 28.98 15.38
C GLY A 171 25.08 28.82 14.34
N PRO A 172 23.85 29.29 14.63
CA PRO A 172 22.69 29.17 13.75
C PRO A 172 22.52 30.41 12.85
N THR A 173 22.08 30.22 11.61
CA THR A 173 21.57 31.31 10.77
C THR A 173 20.14 31.03 10.32
N LYS A 174 19.26 31.97 10.70
CA LYS A 174 17.85 32.09 10.34
C LYS A 174 17.71 32.39 8.84
N SER A 175 16.81 31.70 8.14
CA SER A 175 16.13 32.22 6.96
C SER A 175 14.71 31.65 6.96
N SER A 176 13.72 32.47 7.34
CA SER A 176 12.89 33.27 6.45
C SER A 176 12.11 32.41 5.44
N GLY A 177 10.90 32.03 5.85
CA GLY A 177 9.97 31.24 5.06
C GLY A 177 9.36 32.03 3.91
N ARG A 178 9.36 31.43 2.72
CA ARG A 178 8.57 31.86 1.56
C ARG A 178 7.54 30.79 1.26
N GLN A 179 6.32 30.99 1.74
CA GLN A 179 5.19 30.10 1.44
C GLN A 179 4.76 30.28 -0.02
N SER A 180 5.07 29.31 -0.88
CA SER A 180 4.42 29.16 -2.18
C SER A 180 3.22 28.22 -2.06
N LYS A 181 2.02 28.77 -2.16
CA LYS A 181 0.77 28.02 -2.33
C LYS A 181 0.85 27.21 -3.62
N LYS A 182 0.98 25.88 -3.53
CA LYS A 182 0.73 24.97 -4.66
C LYS A 182 -0.66 24.35 -4.48
N ARG A 183 -1.58 24.75 -5.35
CA ARG A 183 -2.84 24.03 -5.58
C ARG A 183 -2.47 22.68 -6.20
N PHE A 184 -2.80 21.58 -5.53
CA PHE A 184 -2.71 20.26 -6.13
C PHE A 184 -3.92 20.08 -7.05
N ALA A 185 -3.72 20.30 -8.34
CA ALA A 185 -4.66 19.82 -9.34
C ALA A 185 -4.52 18.29 -9.40
N LEU A 186 -5.64 17.59 -9.26
CA LEU A 186 -5.74 16.15 -9.46
C LEU A 186 -5.23 15.80 -10.86
N VAL A 187 -4.21 14.96 -10.92
CA VAL A 187 -3.70 14.40 -12.18
C VAL A 187 -4.75 13.40 -12.68
N PRO A 188 -5.27 13.53 -13.91
CA PRO A 188 -6.07 12.49 -14.51
C PRO A 188 -5.19 11.26 -14.69
N VAL A 189 -5.50 10.18 -13.97
CA VAL A 189 -4.89 8.87 -14.22
C VAL A 189 -5.47 8.40 -15.56
N GLY A 190 -4.69 8.58 -16.62
CA GLY A 190 -5.08 8.17 -17.97
C GLY A 190 -5.31 6.67 -18.04
N SER A 191 -6.49 6.27 -18.49
CA SER A 191 -6.78 4.89 -18.87
C SER A 191 -5.99 4.54 -20.14
N LEU A 192 -5.33 3.38 -20.13
CA LEU A 192 -4.54 2.83 -21.26
C LEU A 192 -5.40 2.07 -22.28
N VAL A 193 -6.70 1.87 -22.01
CA VAL A 193 -7.64 1.26 -22.94
C VAL A 193 -8.84 2.17 -23.08
N THR A 194 -9.06 2.69 -24.28
CA THR A 194 -10.19 3.57 -24.56
C THR A 194 -11.47 2.75 -24.72
N PRO A 195 -12.64 3.25 -24.27
CA PRO A 195 -13.94 2.56 -24.47
C PRO A 195 -14.20 2.16 -25.93
N LEU A 196 -13.66 2.95 -26.87
CA LEU A 196 -13.74 2.71 -28.31
C LEU A 196 -12.96 1.47 -28.77
N GLN A 197 -11.83 1.15 -28.12
CA GLN A 197 -11.03 -0.04 -28.44
C GLN A 197 -11.71 -1.33 -27.98
N VAL A 198 -12.39 -1.29 -26.83
CA VAL A 198 -13.14 -2.44 -26.29
C VAL A 198 -14.33 -2.78 -27.19
N ALA A 199 -15.10 -1.76 -27.60
CA ALA A 199 -16.26 -1.95 -28.48
C ALA A 199 -15.89 -2.50 -29.88
N ASN A 200 -14.76 -2.04 -30.44
CA ASN A 200 -14.28 -2.53 -31.74
C ASN A 200 -13.82 -3.99 -31.68
N PHE A 201 -13.28 -4.44 -30.54
CA PHE A 201 -12.82 -5.81 -30.38
C PHE A 201 -13.97 -6.79 -30.14
N ASP A 202 -15.06 -6.36 -29.52
CA ASP A 202 -16.27 -7.17 -29.35
C ASP A 202 -16.84 -7.62 -30.69
N SER A 203 -16.93 -6.69 -31.65
CA SER A 203 -17.37 -6.98 -33.04
C SER A 203 -16.50 -8.04 -33.73
N TYR A 204 -15.20 -8.07 -33.45
CA TYR A 204 -14.29 -9.07 -33.98
C TYR A 204 -14.52 -10.45 -33.35
N LEU A 205 -14.76 -10.49 -32.04
CA LEU A 205 -15.02 -11.74 -31.31
C LEU A 205 -16.31 -12.43 -31.74
N ASP A 206 -17.26 -11.70 -32.33
CA ASP A 206 -18.54 -12.25 -32.79
C ASP A 206 -18.46 -12.90 -34.18
N ASN A 207 -17.52 -12.48 -35.03
CA ASN A 207 -17.28 -13.07 -36.36
C ASN A 207 -16.21 -14.16 -36.36
N LEU A 208 -15.65 -14.49 -35.19
CA LEU A 208 -14.47 -15.35 -35.07
C LEU A 208 -14.76 -16.83 -35.38
N GLU A 209 -16.00 -17.28 -35.20
CA GLU A 209 -16.39 -18.69 -35.44
C GLU A 209 -16.43 -19.01 -36.95
N ASP A 210 -16.95 -18.08 -37.76
CA ASP A 210 -17.08 -18.24 -39.23
C ASP A 210 -15.72 -18.27 -39.96
N MET A 211 -14.67 -17.72 -39.35
CA MET A 211 -13.32 -17.71 -39.94
C MET A 211 -12.55 -19.03 -39.81
N LEU A 212 -13.05 -19.99 -39.03
CA LEU A 212 -12.26 -21.14 -38.56
C LEU A 212 -12.58 -22.48 -39.25
N ASP A 213 -13.26 -22.50 -40.40
CA ASP A 213 -13.59 -23.72 -41.16
C ASP A 213 -12.74 -23.89 -42.45
N ILE A 214 -12.11 -25.07 -42.65
CA ILE A 214 -11.22 -25.38 -43.79
C ILE A 214 -11.47 -26.82 -44.34
N PRO A 215 -11.66 -27.04 -45.66
CA PRO A 215 -11.72 -28.36 -46.31
C PRO A 215 -10.40 -28.78 -47.04
N LEU A 216 -10.10 -30.09 -47.13
CA LEU A 216 -8.83 -30.69 -47.62
C LEU A 216 -9.04 -31.66 -48.81
N THR A 217 -8.12 -31.72 -49.79
CA THR A 217 -8.10 -32.70 -50.90
C THR A 217 -6.68 -33.15 -51.29
N GLU A 218 -6.47 -34.46 -51.48
CA GLU A 218 -5.23 -35.18 -51.83
C GLU A 218 -5.27 -35.74 -53.27
N THR A 219 -4.11 -36.01 -53.92
CA THR A 219 -3.92 -37.08 -54.94
C THR A 219 -2.42 -37.37 -55.17
N THR A 220 -2.15 -38.62 -55.57
CA THR A 220 -0.98 -39.49 -55.46
C THR A 220 -0.10 -39.71 -56.73
N ALA A 221 1.17 -40.07 -56.48
CA ALA A 221 2.08 -41.11 -57.05
C ALA A 221 2.36 -41.29 -58.57
N SER A 222 3.60 -41.71 -58.92
CA SER A 222 3.96 -42.89 -59.79
C SER A 222 5.43 -42.91 -60.28
N ASP A 223 6.03 -44.12 -60.34
CA ASP A 223 7.47 -44.46 -60.51
C ASP A 223 7.94 -44.95 -61.92
N HIS A 224 9.28 -45.15 -62.08
CA HIS A 224 10.03 -46.32 -62.66
C HIS A 224 11.14 -46.13 -63.78
N PRO A 225 12.22 -46.98 -63.81
CA PRO A 225 13.68 -46.88 -64.20
C PRO A 225 14.11 -47.52 -65.56
N THR A 226 15.41 -47.86 -65.78
CA THR A 226 15.91 -49.22 -66.18
C THR A 226 17.45 -49.38 -66.27
N ASN A 227 17.97 -50.62 -66.14
CA ASN A 227 19.19 -51.19 -66.79
C ASN A 227 20.12 -52.08 -65.84
N ALA A 228 20.86 -53.17 -66.19
CA ALA A 228 21.31 -54.27 -65.25
C ALA A 228 22.75 -54.85 -65.45
N ASP A 229 23.11 -56.04 -64.88
CA ASP A 229 23.87 -57.21 -65.47
C ASP A 229 24.12 -58.44 -64.53
N ILE A 230 24.21 -59.67 -65.09
CA ILE A 230 23.87 -61.00 -64.55
C ILE A 230 24.98 -62.03 -64.66
N GLU A 231 25.48 -62.52 -63.51
CA GLU A 231 26.03 -63.89 -63.34
C GLU A 231 26.02 -64.39 -61.88
N SER A 232 25.38 -63.63 -60.99
CA SER A 232 25.09 -63.91 -59.55
C SER A 232 23.60 -64.31 -59.33
N ILE A 233 22.86 -64.47 -60.42
CA ILE A 233 21.42 -64.22 -60.53
C ILE A 233 20.54 -65.16 -59.77
N GLU A 234 20.84 -66.46 -59.80
CA GLU A 234 19.91 -67.46 -59.25
C GLU A 234 19.88 -67.36 -57.72
N SER A 235 21.04 -67.06 -57.12
CA SER A 235 21.17 -66.69 -55.71
C SER A 235 20.48 -65.36 -55.43
N CYS A 236 20.70 -64.38 -56.32
CA CYS A 236 20.03 -63.09 -56.24
C CYS A 236 18.50 -63.22 -56.32
N LYS A 237 17.95 -64.07 -57.19
CA LYS A 237 16.50 -64.31 -57.37
C LYS A 237 15.86 -64.82 -56.08
N LYS A 238 16.50 -65.76 -55.38
CA LYS A 238 16.00 -66.27 -54.09
C LYS A 238 16.04 -65.21 -52.99
N LYS A 239 17.15 -64.48 -52.90
CA LYS A 239 17.32 -63.41 -51.92
C LYS A 239 16.35 -62.24 -52.19
N LEU A 240 16.22 -61.83 -53.44
CA LEU A 240 15.26 -60.82 -53.89
C LEU A 240 13.83 -61.25 -53.58
N SER A 241 13.47 -62.52 -53.85
CA SER A 241 12.14 -63.05 -53.53
C SER A 241 11.84 -63.01 -52.02
N SER A 242 12.84 -63.23 -51.17
CA SER A 242 12.67 -63.12 -49.71
C SER A 242 12.49 -61.68 -49.23
N LEU A 243 13.17 -60.72 -49.87
CA LEU A 243 13.04 -59.29 -49.55
C LEU A 243 11.71 -58.72 -50.06
N LEU A 244 11.26 -59.14 -51.25
CA LEU A 244 9.96 -58.75 -51.82
C LEU A 244 8.76 -59.44 -51.14
N ALA A 245 8.99 -60.42 -50.27
CA ALA A 245 7.95 -60.98 -49.43
C ALA A 245 7.56 -60.06 -48.25
N LEU A 246 8.39 -59.05 -47.95
CA LEU A 246 8.06 -57.99 -47.00
C LEU A 246 7.05 -57.03 -47.62
N ASP A 247 6.22 -56.40 -46.80
CA ASP A 247 5.37 -55.30 -47.24
C ASP A 247 6.21 -54.06 -47.55
N PHE A 248 5.76 -53.27 -48.53
CA PHE A 248 6.51 -52.12 -49.03
C PHE A 248 6.93 -51.12 -47.94
N PRO A 249 6.10 -50.78 -46.92
CA PRO A 249 6.52 -49.89 -45.84
C PRO A 249 7.66 -50.45 -44.98
N SER A 250 7.60 -51.75 -44.64
CA SER A 250 8.65 -52.43 -43.88
C SER A 250 9.93 -52.57 -44.71
N LEU A 251 9.79 -52.79 -46.02
CA LEU A 251 10.91 -52.82 -46.94
C LEU A 251 11.56 -51.43 -47.04
N ALA A 252 10.79 -50.37 -47.31
CA ALA A 252 11.27 -48.99 -47.42
C ALA A 252 11.97 -48.47 -46.14
N SER A 253 11.56 -48.97 -44.98
CA SER A 253 12.18 -48.66 -43.68
C SER A 253 13.39 -49.53 -43.34
N SER A 254 13.70 -50.55 -44.16
CA SER A 254 14.84 -51.45 -43.97
C SER A 254 16.11 -50.89 -44.58
N ASN A 255 17.27 -51.33 -44.09
CA ASN A 255 18.56 -51.01 -44.73
C ASN A 255 18.79 -51.81 -46.03
N ASP A 256 17.89 -52.75 -46.36
CA ASP A 256 18.06 -53.71 -47.44
C ASP A 256 17.50 -53.19 -48.78
N VAL A 257 16.91 -51.99 -48.80
CA VAL A 257 16.31 -51.38 -49.99
C VAL A 257 17.32 -51.19 -51.13
N ALA A 258 18.52 -50.71 -50.80
CA ALA A 258 19.61 -50.58 -51.79
C ALA A 258 20.06 -51.95 -52.31
N GLU A 259 20.04 -52.98 -51.45
CA GLU A 259 20.33 -54.35 -51.82
C GLU A 259 19.27 -54.91 -52.77
N VAL A 260 17.98 -54.56 -52.62
CA VAL A 260 16.91 -54.94 -53.55
C VAL A 260 17.16 -54.42 -54.97
N ALA A 261 17.60 -53.16 -55.15
CA ALA A 261 17.91 -52.63 -56.47
C ALA A 261 19.19 -53.22 -57.07
N ILE A 262 20.21 -53.48 -56.24
CA ILE A 262 21.44 -54.17 -56.68
C ILE A 262 21.11 -55.60 -57.12
N LEU A 263 20.33 -56.34 -56.34
CA LEU A 263 19.89 -57.68 -56.69
C LEU A 263 19.01 -57.67 -57.94
N ALA A 264 18.08 -56.72 -58.10
CA ALA A 264 17.26 -56.61 -59.31
C ALA A 264 18.06 -56.25 -60.56
N SER A 265 19.07 -55.37 -60.42
CA SER A 265 20.07 -55.10 -61.46
C SER A 265 20.89 -56.35 -61.76
N GLN A 266 21.25 -57.12 -60.75
CA GLN A 266 21.89 -58.44 -60.92
C GLN A 266 20.93 -59.56 -61.31
N ILE A 267 19.63 -59.27 -61.52
CA ILE A 267 18.61 -60.23 -61.97
C ILE A 267 18.06 -59.87 -63.35
N ARG A 268 18.45 -58.76 -63.97
CA ARG A 268 17.83 -58.30 -65.23
C ARG A 268 18.51 -58.62 -66.56
N GLU A 269 19.72 -59.14 -66.57
CA GLU A 269 20.43 -59.58 -67.79
C GLU A 269 20.46 -61.09 -68.02
N ASP A 270 19.54 -61.82 -67.39
CA ASP A 270 19.38 -63.26 -67.55
C ASP A 270 18.73 -63.39 -68.91
N PRO A 271 19.42 -64.02 -69.87
CA PRO A 271 18.94 -64.10 -71.24
C PRO A 271 17.62 -64.88 -71.35
N ASN A 272 17.16 -65.55 -70.28
CA ASN A 272 15.93 -66.33 -70.24
C ASN A 272 14.70 -65.58 -69.66
N LEU A 273 14.80 -64.29 -69.34
CA LEU A 273 13.68 -63.52 -68.78
C LEU A 273 12.62 -63.19 -69.83
N THR A 274 11.35 -63.27 -69.42
CA THR A 274 10.24 -62.77 -70.23
C THR A 274 10.16 -61.24 -70.17
N VAL A 275 9.52 -60.63 -71.18
CA VAL A 275 9.28 -59.18 -71.25
C VAL A 275 8.57 -58.66 -69.98
N ASP A 276 7.63 -59.44 -69.44
CA ASP A 276 6.91 -59.12 -68.19
C ASP A 276 7.82 -59.18 -66.96
N GLN A 277 8.71 -60.17 -66.87
CA GLN A 277 9.68 -60.28 -65.77
C GLN A 277 10.70 -59.13 -65.80
N LEU A 278 11.15 -58.73 -66.99
CA LEU A 278 12.05 -57.60 -67.18
C LEU A 278 11.39 -56.29 -66.71
N PHE A 279 10.12 -56.07 -67.07
CA PHE A 279 9.34 -54.92 -66.61
C PHE A 279 9.12 -54.93 -65.08
N LYS A 280 8.88 -56.10 -64.48
CA LYS A 280 8.74 -56.24 -63.03
C LYS A 280 10.04 -55.99 -62.28
N LEU A 281 11.18 -56.45 -62.78
CA LEU A 281 12.48 -56.18 -62.16
C LEU A 281 12.89 -54.71 -62.31
N LYS A 282 12.54 -54.10 -63.44
CA LYS A 282 12.56 -52.65 -63.64
C LYS A 282 11.70 -52.00 -62.53
N LEU A 283 10.51 -52.52 -62.25
CA LEU A 283 9.68 -52.09 -61.10
C LEU A 283 10.31 -52.37 -59.71
N VAL A 284 11.32 -53.22 -59.61
CA VAL A 284 12.00 -53.49 -58.32
C VAL A 284 13.21 -52.58 -58.14
N GLU A 285 13.82 -52.14 -59.24
CA GLU A 285 15.01 -51.28 -59.24
C GLU A 285 14.75 -49.85 -58.74
N GLN A 286 13.52 -49.33 -58.82
CA GLN A 286 13.18 -48.04 -58.18
C GLN A 286 12.54 -48.14 -56.81
N VAL A 287 12.49 -49.33 -56.23
CA VAL A 287 12.10 -49.47 -54.82
C VAL A 287 12.93 -48.56 -53.90
N PRO A 288 14.23 -48.26 -54.13
CA PRO A 288 14.96 -47.24 -53.37
C PRO A 288 14.45 -45.82 -53.55
N LEU A 289 14.25 -45.36 -54.79
CA LEU A 289 13.80 -44.00 -55.07
C LEU A 289 12.36 -43.79 -54.59
N ALA A 290 11.50 -44.78 -54.85
CA ALA A 290 10.11 -44.81 -54.38
C ALA A 290 10.05 -44.93 -52.84
N GLY A 291 10.99 -45.66 -52.22
CA GLY A 291 11.10 -45.80 -50.77
C GLY A 291 11.52 -44.50 -50.08
N GLU A 292 12.47 -43.76 -50.65
CA GLU A 292 12.86 -42.42 -50.19
C GLU A 292 11.68 -41.45 -50.29
N ALA A 293 11.03 -41.37 -51.46
CA ALA A 293 9.85 -40.54 -51.66
C ALA A 293 8.68 -40.96 -50.74
N PHE A 294 8.52 -42.26 -50.46
CA PHE A 294 7.52 -42.77 -49.53
C PHE A 294 7.80 -42.35 -48.09
N LEU A 295 9.05 -42.44 -47.63
CA LEU A 295 9.43 -42.01 -46.29
C LEU A 295 9.31 -40.49 -46.13
N GLU A 296 9.73 -39.70 -47.12
CA GLU A 296 9.57 -38.25 -47.14
C GLU A 296 8.08 -37.86 -47.10
N ALA A 297 7.23 -38.52 -47.91
CA ALA A 297 5.80 -38.29 -47.89
C ALA A 297 5.17 -38.68 -46.54
N LYS A 298 5.61 -39.80 -45.94
CA LYS A 298 5.14 -40.25 -44.64
C LYS A 298 5.53 -39.29 -43.52
N GLU A 299 6.78 -38.83 -43.49
CA GLU A 299 7.26 -37.82 -42.54
C GLU A 299 6.48 -36.51 -42.72
N SER A 300 6.24 -36.08 -43.96
CA SER A 300 5.43 -34.89 -44.26
C SER A 300 3.99 -35.03 -43.77
N ILE A 301 3.36 -36.21 -43.92
CA ILE A 301 2.02 -36.48 -43.40
C ILE A 301 2.02 -36.39 -41.86
N GLU A 302 3.00 -37.00 -41.19
CA GLU A 302 3.12 -36.94 -39.72
C GLU A 302 3.34 -35.49 -39.22
N GLU A 303 4.13 -34.68 -39.93
CA GLU A 303 4.29 -33.25 -39.62
C GLU A 303 2.99 -32.46 -39.82
N VAL A 304 2.25 -32.70 -40.92
CA VAL A 304 0.96 -32.06 -41.18
C VAL A 304 -0.06 -32.42 -40.10
N ASP A 305 -0.16 -33.69 -39.72
CA ASP A 305 -1.04 -34.16 -38.65
C ASP A 305 -0.72 -33.49 -37.31
N LYS A 306 0.58 -33.35 -36.99
CA LYS A 306 1.03 -32.64 -35.79
C LYS A 306 0.62 -31.17 -35.81
N VAL A 307 0.86 -30.47 -36.92
CA VAL A 307 0.49 -29.05 -37.06
C VAL A 307 -1.03 -28.87 -36.98
N MET A 308 -1.80 -29.76 -37.60
CA MET A 308 -3.26 -29.75 -37.56
C MET A 308 -3.77 -29.96 -36.13
N ALA A 309 -3.19 -30.91 -35.40
CA ALA A 309 -3.53 -31.15 -34.00
C ALA A 309 -3.24 -29.92 -33.12
N GLU A 310 -2.10 -29.25 -33.32
CA GLU A 310 -1.77 -28.00 -32.62
C GLU A 310 -2.74 -26.86 -32.96
N LEU A 311 -3.17 -26.74 -34.22
CA LEU A 311 -4.11 -25.72 -34.67
C LEU A 311 -5.50 -25.96 -34.06
N MET A 312 -5.99 -27.19 -34.09
CA MET A 312 -7.25 -27.59 -33.44
C MET A 312 -7.22 -27.32 -31.93
N ALA A 313 -6.09 -27.61 -31.27
CA ALA A 313 -5.91 -27.29 -29.86
C ALA A 313 -5.96 -25.77 -29.60
N LYS A 314 -5.39 -24.94 -30.48
CA LYS A 314 -5.49 -23.47 -30.39
C LYS A 314 -6.92 -22.97 -30.64
N LYS A 315 -7.64 -23.51 -31.63
CA LYS A 315 -9.07 -23.23 -31.88
C LYS A 315 -9.90 -23.50 -30.62
N LEU A 316 -9.67 -24.63 -29.96
CA LEU A 316 -10.38 -24.99 -28.72
C LEU A 316 -10.08 -24.05 -27.53
N ARG A 317 -8.96 -23.31 -27.54
CA ARG A 317 -8.64 -22.33 -26.48
C ARG A 317 -9.40 -21.02 -26.64
N ILE A 318 -9.88 -20.68 -27.84
CA ILE A 318 -10.54 -19.40 -28.14
C ILE A 318 -11.76 -19.13 -27.24
N PRO A 319 -12.71 -20.07 -27.04
CA PRO A 319 -13.88 -19.84 -26.18
C PRO A 319 -13.50 -19.50 -24.73
N SER A 320 -12.48 -20.19 -24.20
CA SER A 320 -11.99 -19.94 -22.83
C SER A 320 -11.40 -18.54 -22.68
N LEU A 321 -10.77 -18.02 -23.73
CA LEU A 321 -10.18 -16.69 -23.74
C LEU A 321 -11.26 -15.60 -23.92
N LYS A 322 -12.26 -15.83 -24.78
CA LYS A 322 -13.44 -14.95 -24.94
C LYS A 322 -14.17 -14.78 -23.62
N LYS A 323 -14.39 -15.87 -22.88
CA LYS A 323 -14.98 -15.81 -21.53
C LYS A 323 -14.16 -14.93 -20.57
N LYS A 324 -12.85 -15.17 -20.47
CA LYS A 324 -11.96 -14.37 -19.60
C LYS A 324 -11.96 -12.90 -19.96
N TYR A 325 -12.00 -12.56 -21.25
CA TYR A 325 -12.08 -11.18 -21.72
C TYR A 325 -13.39 -10.51 -21.24
N ASN A 326 -14.53 -11.18 -21.39
CA ASN A 326 -15.81 -10.66 -20.91
C ASN A 326 -15.83 -10.47 -19.38
N ASP A 327 -15.33 -11.45 -18.62
CA ASP A 327 -15.22 -11.36 -17.16
C ASP A 327 -14.34 -10.17 -16.72
N LEU A 328 -13.23 -9.91 -17.43
CA LEU A 328 -12.35 -8.77 -17.16
C LEU A 328 -13.00 -7.44 -17.52
N LYS A 329 -13.75 -7.39 -18.63
CA LYS A 329 -14.48 -6.20 -19.07
C LYS A 329 -15.56 -5.79 -18.07
N GLU A 330 -16.30 -6.76 -17.51
CA GLU A 330 -17.28 -6.50 -16.45
C GLU A 330 -16.62 -5.93 -15.19
N LYS A 331 -15.56 -6.59 -14.70
CA LYS A 331 -14.79 -6.10 -13.54
C LYS A 331 -14.19 -4.71 -13.74
N LEU A 332 -13.77 -4.39 -14.97
CA LEU A 332 -13.28 -3.06 -15.31
C LEU A 332 -14.39 -2.02 -15.14
N SER A 333 -15.59 -2.32 -15.63
CA SER A 333 -16.77 -1.46 -15.51
C SER A 333 -17.17 -1.24 -14.05
N GLU A 334 -17.13 -2.30 -13.23
CA GLU A 334 -17.39 -2.22 -11.78
C GLU A 334 -16.39 -1.30 -11.07
N ARG A 335 -15.09 -1.44 -11.37
CA ARG A 335 -14.04 -0.59 -10.79
C ARG A 335 -14.12 0.86 -11.23
N GLU A 336 -14.53 1.11 -12.47
CA GLU A 336 -14.75 2.48 -12.96
C GLU A 336 -15.90 3.15 -12.19
N ALA A 337 -17.02 2.45 -11.97
CA ALA A 337 -18.12 2.96 -11.15
C ALA A 337 -17.71 3.20 -9.69
N GLU A 338 -16.92 2.31 -9.08
CA GLU A 338 -16.40 2.49 -7.72
C GLU A 338 -15.46 3.69 -7.61
N MET A 339 -14.64 3.93 -8.64
CA MET A 339 -13.79 5.12 -8.74
C MET A 339 -14.61 6.40 -8.79
N ASP A 340 -15.69 6.44 -9.58
CA ASP A 340 -16.57 7.60 -9.69
C ASP A 340 -17.29 7.91 -8.36
N ILE A 341 -17.79 6.88 -7.67
CA ILE A 341 -18.42 7.01 -6.35
C ILE A 341 -17.40 7.56 -5.32
N SER A 342 -16.16 7.07 -5.37
CA SER A 342 -15.08 7.53 -4.50
C SER A 342 -14.71 8.97 -4.79
N ALA A 343 -14.65 9.37 -6.06
CA ALA A 343 -14.39 10.75 -6.47
C ALA A 343 -15.46 11.71 -5.94
N LEU A 344 -16.74 11.35 -6.06
CA LEU A 344 -17.85 12.14 -5.48
C LEU A 344 -17.69 12.28 -3.96
N SER A 345 -17.36 11.20 -3.26
CA SER A 345 -17.15 11.21 -1.81
C SER A 345 -15.98 12.12 -1.40
N ILE A 346 -14.90 12.17 -2.19
CA ILE A 346 -13.77 13.07 -1.96
C ILE A 346 -14.22 14.53 -2.10
N THR A 347 -15.01 14.86 -3.15
CA THR A 347 -15.49 16.24 -3.35
C THR A 347 -16.39 16.72 -2.21
N GLU A 348 -17.23 15.85 -1.66
CA GLU A 348 -18.07 16.15 -0.49
C GLU A 348 -17.21 16.44 0.76
N ILE A 349 -16.17 15.63 1.00
CA ILE A 349 -15.23 15.86 2.11
C ILE A 349 -14.53 17.22 1.95
N ASP A 350 -14.11 17.57 0.74
CA ASP A 350 -13.47 18.86 0.46
C ASP A 350 -14.39 20.05 0.76
N ASP A 351 -15.68 19.93 0.44
CA ASP A 351 -16.67 20.96 0.77
C ASP A 351 -16.90 21.07 2.29
N GLN A 352 -16.93 19.96 3.02
CA GLN A 352 -17.00 19.95 4.48
C GLN A 352 -15.76 20.60 5.11
N ILE A 353 -14.56 20.30 4.61
CA ILE A 353 -13.30 20.94 5.06
C ILE A 353 -13.39 22.45 4.84
N ARG A 354 -13.84 22.89 3.66
CA ARG A 354 -14.01 24.33 3.36
C ARG A 354 -14.94 25.03 4.34
N GLN A 355 -16.05 24.38 4.71
CA GLN A 355 -17.00 24.93 5.70
C GLN A 355 -16.38 25.02 7.10
N LEU A 356 -15.64 23.99 7.53
CA LEU A 356 -14.96 23.99 8.83
C LEU A 356 -13.87 25.06 8.90
N GLU A 357 -13.10 25.26 7.83
CA GLU A 357 -12.11 26.34 7.75
C GLU A 357 -12.75 27.74 7.84
N ALA A 358 -13.90 27.95 7.19
CA ALA A 358 -14.65 29.20 7.29
C ALA A 358 -15.15 29.44 8.72
N LYS A 359 -15.70 28.41 9.39
CA LYS A 359 -16.12 28.47 10.79
C LYS A 359 -14.95 28.80 11.72
N ARG A 360 -13.80 28.12 11.53
CA ARG A 360 -12.57 28.38 12.29
C ARG A 360 -12.15 29.83 12.15
N LYS A 361 -12.12 30.37 10.94
CA LYS A 361 -11.76 31.78 10.69
C LYS A 361 -12.69 32.75 11.42
N ARG A 362 -14.00 32.49 11.41
CA ARG A 362 -15.00 33.32 12.12
C ARG A 362 -14.76 33.31 13.62
N ILE A 363 -14.56 32.14 14.22
CA ILE A 363 -14.30 31.99 15.66
C ILE A 363 -12.98 32.65 16.04
N SER A 364 -11.91 32.43 15.28
CA SER A 364 -10.62 33.06 15.52
C SER A 364 -10.69 34.59 15.49
N GLY A 365 -11.43 35.17 14.56
CA GLY A 365 -11.64 36.62 14.52
C GLY A 365 -12.39 37.15 15.75
N ALA A 366 -13.45 36.46 16.18
CA ALA A 366 -14.21 36.84 17.38
C ALA A 366 -13.38 36.73 18.66
N LEU A 367 -12.52 35.71 18.76
CA LEU A 367 -11.63 35.54 19.89
C LEU A 367 -10.63 36.70 20.00
N GLU A 368 -10.07 37.15 18.87
CA GLU A 368 -9.14 38.28 18.85
C GLU A 368 -9.81 39.59 19.30
N THR A 369 -11.07 39.83 18.89
CA THR A 369 -11.81 41.01 19.35
C THR A 369 -12.10 40.95 20.85
N MET A 370 -12.55 39.79 21.35
CA MET A 370 -12.79 39.60 22.79
C MET A 370 -11.51 39.78 23.62
N GLN A 371 -10.37 39.35 23.10
CA GLN A 371 -9.09 39.54 23.78
C GLN A 371 -8.72 41.03 23.87
N LYS A 372 -8.92 41.80 22.80
CA LYS A 372 -8.70 43.27 22.81
C LYS A 372 -9.62 43.96 23.81
N ASP A 373 -10.89 43.59 23.86
CA ASP A 373 -11.85 44.16 24.79
C ASP A 373 -11.50 43.84 26.25
N LYS A 374 -11.06 42.59 26.52
CA LYS A 374 -10.56 42.18 27.83
C LYS A 374 -9.37 43.04 28.26
N ASP A 375 -8.38 43.21 27.37
CA ASP A 375 -7.18 43.99 27.68
C ASP A 375 -7.52 45.46 27.95
N LYS A 376 -8.46 46.04 27.19
CA LYS A 376 -8.99 47.39 27.42
C LYS A 376 -9.64 47.50 28.80
N ILE A 377 -10.59 46.61 29.13
CA ILE A 377 -11.28 46.61 30.43
C ILE A 377 -10.28 46.44 31.58
N SER A 378 -9.29 45.57 31.41
CA SER A 378 -8.25 45.37 32.44
C SER A 378 -7.43 46.64 32.68
N SER A 379 -7.11 47.40 31.64
CA SER A 379 -6.41 48.69 31.79
C SER A 379 -7.26 49.74 32.50
N GLU A 380 -8.55 49.84 32.15
CA GLU A 380 -9.50 50.73 32.82
C GLU A 380 -9.65 50.36 34.30
N LEU A 381 -9.74 49.07 34.60
CA LEU A 381 -9.83 48.57 35.98
C LEU A 381 -8.57 48.92 36.80
N SER A 382 -7.38 48.80 36.23
CA SER A 382 -6.13 49.19 36.89
C SER A 382 -6.15 50.67 37.25
N ASN A 383 -6.52 51.53 36.30
CA ASN A 383 -6.59 52.98 36.50
C ASN A 383 -7.56 53.36 37.63
N VAL A 384 -8.73 52.71 37.67
CA VAL A 384 -9.72 52.92 38.74
C VAL A 384 -9.19 52.46 40.09
N THR A 385 -8.52 51.30 40.13
CA THR A 385 -7.92 50.76 41.36
C THR A 385 -6.85 51.69 41.93
N ASP A 386 -5.99 52.25 41.07
CA ASP A 386 -4.96 53.21 41.46
C ASP A 386 -5.58 54.53 41.98
N SER A 387 -6.65 54.98 41.33
CA SER A 387 -7.40 56.18 41.75
C SER A 387 -8.06 55.99 43.12
N ILE A 388 -8.70 54.83 43.35
CA ILE A 388 -9.31 54.48 44.65
C ILE A 388 -8.24 54.41 45.73
N SER A 389 -7.11 53.75 45.46
CA SER A 389 -6.00 53.63 46.41
C SER A 389 -5.45 54.99 46.82
N THR A 390 -5.31 55.90 45.85
CA THR A 390 -4.88 57.29 46.09
C THR A 390 -5.88 58.02 47.00
N LEU A 391 -7.18 57.97 46.68
CA LEU A 391 -8.22 58.63 47.46
C LEU A 391 -8.32 58.07 48.89
N VAL A 392 -8.18 56.75 49.05
CA VAL A 392 -8.15 56.11 50.36
C VAL A 392 -6.98 56.64 51.20
N HIS A 393 -5.78 56.76 50.62
CA HIS A 393 -4.64 57.35 51.32
C HIS A 393 -4.88 58.81 51.71
N GLU A 394 -5.46 59.63 50.84
CA GLU A 394 -5.82 61.03 51.14
C GLU A 394 -6.82 61.13 52.29
N ILE A 395 -7.87 60.30 52.28
CA ILE A 395 -8.89 60.25 53.34
C ILE A 395 -8.26 59.82 54.67
N GLN A 396 -7.45 58.76 54.67
CA GLN A 396 -6.76 58.27 55.88
C GLN A 396 -5.83 59.33 56.48
N TYR A 397 -5.09 60.05 55.62
CA TYR A 397 -4.28 61.18 56.03
C TYR A 397 -5.12 62.29 56.67
N GLY A 398 -6.22 62.68 56.03
CA GLY A 398 -7.16 63.67 56.54
C GLY A 398 -7.74 63.29 57.91
N ILE A 399 -8.15 62.02 58.08
CA ILE A 399 -8.64 61.47 59.35
C ILE A 399 -7.57 61.59 60.44
N SER A 400 -6.31 61.28 60.13
CA SER A 400 -5.19 61.37 61.08
C SER A 400 -4.91 62.81 61.54
N GLN A 401 -5.17 63.80 60.68
CA GLN A 401 -5.05 65.22 61.04
C GLN A 401 -6.28 65.78 61.78
N LYS A 402 -7.39 65.04 61.87
CA LYS A 402 -8.68 65.53 62.39
C LYS A 402 -8.57 66.14 63.78
N SER A 403 -7.94 65.45 64.72
CA SER A 403 -7.79 65.94 66.11
C SER A 403 -7.05 67.29 66.17
N LYS A 404 -6.02 67.48 65.34
CA LYS A 404 -5.28 68.74 65.22
C LYS A 404 -6.19 69.88 64.72
N TRP A 405 -7.03 69.61 63.74
CA TRP A 405 -8.00 70.59 63.23
C TRP A 405 -9.10 70.91 64.24
N ASP A 406 -9.62 69.90 64.94
CA ASP A 406 -10.64 70.07 65.99
C ASP A 406 -10.10 70.92 67.15
N LEU A 407 -8.87 70.66 67.61
CA LEU A 407 -8.21 71.48 68.63
C LEU A 407 -7.99 72.91 68.16
N LYS A 408 -7.52 73.10 66.91
CA LYS A 408 -7.35 74.43 66.31
C LYS A 408 -8.68 75.17 66.23
N LYS A 409 -9.76 74.48 65.84
CA LYS A 409 -11.12 75.02 65.80
C LYS A 409 -11.58 75.45 67.20
N ALA A 410 -11.44 74.60 68.21
CA ALA A 410 -11.83 74.92 69.59
C ALA A 410 -11.07 76.12 70.15
N ASN A 411 -9.75 76.21 69.90
CA ASN A 411 -8.93 77.36 70.29
C ASN A 411 -9.44 78.65 69.63
N ASN A 412 -9.68 78.61 68.31
CA ASN A 412 -10.20 79.78 67.59
C ASN A 412 -11.58 80.20 68.09
N VAL A 413 -12.49 79.25 68.36
CA VAL A 413 -13.82 79.54 68.93
C VAL A 413 -13.68 80.24 70.29
N ARG A 414 -12.79 79.75 71.16
CA ARG A 414 -12.50 80.40 72.45
C ARG A 414 -11.99 81.83 72.27
N ARG A 415 -11.00 82.04 71.38
CA ARG A 415 -10.47 83.38 71.08
C ARG A 415 -11.54 84.32 70.55
N VAL A 416 -12.45 83.84 69.71
CA VAL A 416 -13.58 84.64 69.23
C VAL A 416 -14.49 85.06 70.38
N ALA A 417 -14.83 84.14 71.30
CA ALA A 417 -15.64 84.45 72.47
C ALA A 417 -14.96 85.48 73.40
N GLU A 418 -13.66 85.30 73.67
CA GLU A 418 -12.86 86.26 74.45
C GLU A 418 -12.82 87.66 73.82
N ILE A 419 -12.67 87.74 72.49
CA ILE A 419 -12.72 89.02 71.76
C ILE A 419 -14.11 89.64 71.90
N GLN A 420 -15.17 88.87 71.68
CA GLN A 420 -16.55 89.36 71.80
C GLN A 420 -16.85 89.89 73.21
N GLU A 421 -16.44 89.17 74.25
CA GLU A 421 -16.59 89.58 75.65
C GLU A 421 -15.88 90.92 75.93
N LYS A 422 -14.64 91.09 75.44
CA LYS A 422 -13.92 92.37 75.54
C LYS A 422 -14.63 93.53 74.84
N PHE A 423 -15.36 93.28 73.76
CA PHE A 423 -16.14 94.33 73.10
C PHE A 423 -17.50 94.56 73.79
N LEU A 424 -18.06 93.57 74.48
CA LEU A 424 -19.26 93.74 75.30
C LEU A 424 -19.02 94.70 76.47
N THR A 425 -17.84 94.67 77.11
CA THR A 425 -17.51 95.62 78.19
C THR A 425 -17.40 97.08 77.73
N LEU A 426 -17.18 97.32 76.43
CA LEU A 426 -17.20 98.67 75.85
C LEU A 426 -18.63 99.18 75.60
N ARG A 427 -19.65 98.30 75.61
CA ARG A 427 -21.05 98.62 75.32
C ARG A 427 -21.72 99.24 76.55
N GLY A 428 -21.38 100.50 76.81
CA GLY A 428 -21.80 101.24 78.01
C GLY A 428 -20.81 102.33 78.41
N LEU A 429 -19.63 102.36 77.81
CA LEU A 429 -18.72 103.50 77.90
C LEU A 429 -19.38 104.71 77.22
N THR A 430 -19.78 105.69 78.02
CA THR A 430 -20.15 107.03 77.56
C THR A 430 -19.00 107.96 77.90
N PHE A 431 -18.64 108.84 76.96
CA PHE A 431 -17.56 109.81 77.13
C PHE A 431 -18.03 111.04 77.91
#